data_AF-A0A818REQ0-F1
#
_entry.id   AF-A0A818REQ0-F1
#
_cell.length_a   1.000
_cell.length_b   1.000
_cell.length_c   1.000
_cell.angle_alpha   90.00
_cell.angle_beta   90.00
_cell.angle_gamma   90.00
#
_symmetry.space_group_name_H-M   'P 1'
#
loop_
_entity.id
_entity.type
_entity.pdbx_description
1 polymer ?
#
loop_
_entity_poly.entity_id
_entity_poly.type
_entity_poly.pdbx_seq_one_letter_code
_entity_poly.pdbx_strand_id
1 'polypeptide(L)'
;MGRSEIAEVTREDFTKVLWLPDHLKEVDNQVKLGIANKCSEHERQELSIFCQTCAVRICAHCLLSVFHGKHVDHGYCSSEDAYAKTVNELREHINNVRHAVEKSQEEVKKNKRSLNTILQYRNQRRDDFNEMHVLMHMKIDNEADKYLDKIEDLASNGFLCPNEDKIKFIFKLRPTTIFEYRKVLEWHLNQMEDKRKHDEHAIARLEQEKKCLERTASEQRSKIEKIERRESELKESLASQRKDREIIAGQSCELKAVKRENESLKRKLSNIAAAQKRHRPEDRRDEAQRYKKAHD
;
A
#
# COMPACT_ATOMS: atom_id res chain seq x y z
N MET A 1 -27.44 32.52 12.66
CA MET A 1 -28.78 33.07 12.35
C MET A 1 -28.72 34.58 12.50
N GLY A 2 -28.40 35.32 11.43
CA GLY A 2 -28.42 36.78 11.44
C GLY A 2 -29.70 37.26 10.75
N ARG A 3 -30.65 37.78 11.52
CA ARG A 3 -31.80 38.51 10.95
C ARG A 3 -31.32 39.92 10.62
N SER A 4 -31.09 40.20 9.34
CA SER A 4 -30.99 41.58 8.87
C SER A 4 -32.40 42.17 8.84
N GLU A 5 -32.71 43.04 9.80
CA GLU A 5 -33.90 43.87 9.78
C GLU A 5 -33.81 44.80 8.57
N ILE A 6 -34.58 44.45 7.53
CA ILE A 6 -34.85 45.37 6.43
C ILE A 6 -35.93 46.29 6.96
N ALA A 7 -35.54 47.49 7.42
CA ALA A 7 -36.49 48.51 7.82
C ALA A 7 -37.43 48.81 6.66
N GLU A 8 -38.72 48.56 6.84
CA GLU A 8 -39.78 48.98 5.92
C GLU A 8 -39.81 50.51 5.93
N VAL A 9 -39.26 51.14 4.89
CA VAL A 9 -39.44 52.56 4.62
C VAL A 9 -40.94 52.76 4.32
N THR A 10 -41.63 53.42 5.25
CA THR A 10 -43.08 53.60 5.16
C THR A 10 -43.40 54.73 4.19
N ARG A 11 -44.63 54.75 3.67
CA ARG A 11 -45.11 55.78 2.73
C ARG A 11 -45.05 57.20 3.33
N GLU A 12 -44.98 57.30 4.66
CA GLU A 12 -44.88 58.56 5.43
C GLU A 12 -43.47 59.17 5.38
N ASP A 13 -42.43 58.38 5.10
CA ASP A 13 -41.05 58.86 5.01
C ASP A 13 -40.83 59.72 3.76
N PHE A 14 -41.58 59.46 2.68
CA PHE A 14 -41.51 60.26 1.45
C PHE A 14 -42.23 61.61 1.56
N THR A 15 -43.26 61.72 2.40
CA THR A 15 -43.97 62.99 2.61
C THR A 15 -43.18 64.01 3.42
N LYS A 16 -42.13 63.59 4.13
CA LYS A 16 -41.21 64.50 4.84
C LYS A 16 -40.18 65.18 3.94
N VAL A 17 -40.06 64.83 2.65
CA VAL A 17 -39.06 65.43 1.74
C VAL A 17 -39.57 66.72 1.06
N LEU A 18 -40.82 67.11 1.28
CA LEU A 18 -41.38 68.38 0.84
C LEU A 18 -41.32 69.44 1.96
N TRP A 19 -40.16 69.66 2.55
CA TRP A 19 -39.91 70.93 3.23
C TRP A 19 -39.70 71.97 2.12
N LEU A 20 -40.69 72.85 1.88
CA LEU A 20 -40.37 74.13 1.25
C LEU A 20 -39.40 74.84 2.21
N PRO A 21 -38.13 75.05 1.83
CA PRO A 21 -37.18 75.62 2.76
C PRO A 21 -37.58 77.08 3.05
N ASP A 22 -37.28 77.57 4.25
CA ASP A 22 -37.76 78.86 4.73
C ASP A 22 -37.39 80.06 3.82
N HIS A 23 -36.36 79.93 2.97
CA HIS A 23 -36.01 80.94 1.96
C HIS A 23 -37.09 81.17 0.89
N LEU A 24 -37.95 80.18 0.61
CA LEU A 24 -39.07 80.37 -0.34
C LEU A 24 -40.22 81.19 0.26
N LYS A 25 -40.40 81.16 1.58
CA LYS A 25 -41.35 82.05 2.29
C LYS A 25 -40.87 83.50 2.28
N GLU A 26 -39.55 83.71 2.31
CA GLU A 26 -38.92 85.02 2.22
C GLU A 26 -39.04 85.61 0.81
N VAL A 27 -38.92 84.79 -0.23
CA VAL A 27 -39.20 85.17 -1.62
C VAL A 27 -40.69 85.50 -1.82
N ASP A 28 -41.63 84.75 -1.21
CA ASP A 28 -43.07 85.04 -1.24
C ASP A 28 -43.42 86.38 -0.55
N ASN A 29 -42.73 86.73 0.54
CA ASN A 29 -42.86 88.03 1.19
C ASN A 29 -42.27 89.18 0.35
N GLN A 30 -41.18 88.96 -0.39
CA GLN A 30 -40.61 89.95 -1.31
C GLN A 30 -41.48 90.17 -2.55
N VAL A 31 -42.15 89.12 -3.05
CA VAL A 31 -43.13 89.21 -4.15
C VAL A 31 -44.39 89.94 -3.70
N LYS A 32 -44.85 89.73 -2.45
CA LYS A 32 -46.00 90.44 -1.85
C LYS A 32 -45.74 91.91 -1.54
N LEU A 33 -44.48 92.32 -1.35
CA LEU A 33 -44.11 93.70 -1.05
C LEU A 33 -43.87 94.57 -2.30
N GLY A 34 -44.12 94.06 -3.51
CA GLY A 34 -43.96 94.84 -4.73
C GLY A 34 -42.54 95.38 -4.84
N ILE A 35 -41.58 94.49 -5.09
CA ILE A 35 -40.16 94.76 -5.38
C ILE A 35 -40.02 96.18 -5.95
N ALA A 36 -39.29 97.05 -5.24
CA ALA A 36 -39.15 98.45 -5.60
C ALA A 36 -38.76 98.59 -7.08
N ASN A 37 -39.74 98.89 -7.94
CA ASN A 37 -39.54 99.02 -9.38
C ASN A 37 -38.79 100.31 -9.74
N LYS A 38 -38.23 101.03 -8.76
CA LYS A 38 -37.53 102.30 -8.92
C LYS A 38 -36.04 102.11 -8.68
N CYS A 39 -35.23 102.81 -9.46
CA CYS A 39 -33.78 102.76 -9.32
C CYS A 39 -33.32 103.43 -8.01
N SER A 40 -32.39 102.79 -7.31
CA SER A 40 -31.80 103.31 -6.07
C SER A 40 -30.91 104.54 -6.29
N GLU A 41 -30.28 104.66 -7.46
CA GLU A 41 -29.47 105.83 -7.85
C GLU A 41 -30.31 106.92 -8.55
N HIS A 42 -31.46 106.54 -9.13
CA HIS A 42 -32.35 107.43 -9.89
C HIS A 42 -33.80 107.28 -9.41
N GLU A 43 -34.14 107.94 -8.30
CA GLU A 43 -35.39 107.74 -7.54
C GLU A 43 -36.69 107.91 -8.34
N ARG A 44 -36.66 108.59 -9.49
CA ARG A 44 -37.82 108.83 -10.36
C ARG A 44 -37.91 107.88 -11.56
N GLN A 45 -36.91 107.03 -11.77
CA GLN A 45 -36.81 106.17 -12.95
C GLN A 45 -37.17 104.73 -12.62
N GLU A 46 -37.95 104.10 -13.49
CA GLU A 46 -38.35 102.70 -13.34
C GLU A 46 -37.29 101.73 -13.90
N LEU A 47 -37.20 100.55 -13.29
CA LEU A 47 -36.30 99.47 -13.65
C LEU A 47 -36.88 98.63 -14.81
N SER A 48 -36.94 99.19 -16.01
CA SER A 48 -37.55 98.56 -17.19
C SER A 48 -36.59 97.72 -18.04
N ILE A 49 -35.28 97.83 -17.84
CA ILE A 49 -34.26 97.18 -18.68
C ILE A 49 -33.52 96.12 -17.86
N PHE A 50 -33.23 94.96 -18.45
CA PHE A 50 -32.40 93.93 -17.84
C PHE A 50 -31.01 93.94 -18.47
N CYS A 51 -29.98 94.15 -17.66
CA CYS A 51 -28.59 94.03 -18.10
C CYS A 51 -28.18 92.55 -18.04
N GLN A 52 -27.93 91.95 -19.21
CA GLN A 52 -27.58 90.53 -19.33
C GLN A 52 -26.19 90.24 -18.75
N THR A 53 -25.22 91.14 -18.92
CA THR A 53 -23.86 90.97 -18.41
C THR A 53 -23.80 90.99 -16.88
N CYS A 54 -24.59 91.84 -16.24
CA CYS A 54 -24.60 91.99 -14.77
C CYS A 54 -25.68 91.16 -14.09
N ALA A 55 -26.62 90.57 -14.84
CA ALA A 55 -27.80 89.87 -14.34
C ALA A 55 -28.67 90.69 -13.36
N VAL A 56 -28.81 92.00 -13.60
CA VAL A 56 -29.60 92.92 -12.76
C VAL A 56 -30.54 93.79 -13.59
N ARG A 57 -31.67 94.21 -12.99
CA ARG A 57 -32.56 95.22 -13.59
C ARG A 57 -32.00 96.62 -13.37
N ILE A 58 -32.01 97.43 -14.41
CA ILE A 58 -31.52 98.80 -14.44
C ILE A 58 -32.58 99.74 -15.02
N CYS A 59 -32.45 101.04 -14.76
CA CYS A 59 -33.28 102.04 -15.43
C CYS A 59 -32.61 102.58 -16.70
N ALA A 60 -33.37 103.28 -17.54
CA ALA A 60 -32.85 103.89 -18.77
C ALA A 60 -31.67 104.86 -18.51
N HIS A 61 -31.67 105.57 -17.37
CA HIS A 61 -30.57 106.47 -17.03
C HIS A 61 -29.27 105.71 -16.72
N CYS A 62 -29.34 104.57 -16.03
CA CYS A 62 -28.16 103.73 -15.78
C CYS A 62 -27.53 103.16 -17.07
N LEU A 63 -28.34 102.96 -18.12
CA LEU A 63 -27.85 102.51 -19.42
C LEU A 63 -27.14 103.64 -20.18
N LEU A 64 -27.69 104.87 -20.13
CA LEU A 64 -27.23 106.01 -20.93
C LEU A 64 -26.20 106.91 -20.22
N SER A 65 -26.10 106.85 -18.89
CA SER A 65 -25.27 107.79 -18.14
C SER A 65 -23.78 107.55 -18.39
N VAL A 66 -23.15 108.50 -19.06
CA VAL A 66 -21.68 108.56 -19.24
C VAL A 66 -20.96 108.80 -17.90
N PHE A 67 -21.65 109.39 -16.91
CA PHE A 67 -21.08 109.73 -15.60
C PHE A 67 -21.01 108.56 -14.61
N HIS A 68 -21.84 107.53 -14.77
CA HIS A 68 -21.82 106.33 -13.91
C HIS A 68 -21.35 105.06 -14.62
N GLY A 69 -21.13 105.05 -15.94
CA GLY A 69 -20.24 104.12 -16.69
C GLY A 69 -20.42 102.60 -16.52
N LYS A 70 -21.34 102.11 -15.68
CA LYS A 70 -21.37 100.71 -15.23
C LYS A 70 -21.95 99.73 -16.26
N HIS A 71 -22.73 100.19 -17.24
CA HIS A 71 -23.49 99.33 -18.17
C HIS A 71 -23.45 99.76 -19.64
N VAL A 72 -22.56 100.70 -20.02
CA VAL A 72 -22.53 101.29 -21.37
C VAL A 72 -22.20 100.25 -22.45
N ASP A 73 -21.32 99.29 -22.15
CA ASP A 73 -20.87 98.24 -23.09
C ASP A 73 -21.47 96.85 -22.80
N HIS A 74 -22.56 96.78 -22.04
CA HIS A 74 -23.19 95.52 -21.67
C HIS A 74 -24.34 95.14 -22.60
N GLY A 75 -24.58 93.84 -22.77
CA GLY A 75 -25.79 93.35 -23.43
C GLY A 75 -27.02 93.67 -22.58
N TYR A 76 -28.09 94.13 -23.21
CA TYR A 76 -29.36 94.42 -22.54
C TYR A 76 -30.56 93.94 -23.35
N CYS A 77 -31.65 93.67 -22.65
CA CYS A 77 -32.96 93.42 -23.26
C CYS A 77 -34.05 94.05 -22.39
N SER A 78 -35.29 94.06 -22.88
CA SER A 78 -36.44 94.43 -22.04
C SER A 78 -36.48 93.53 -20.81
N SER A 79 -36.86 94.10 -19.66
CA SER A 79 -37.10 93.29 -18.47
C SER A 79 -38.16 92.22 -18.73
N GLU A 80 -39.18 92.52 -19.53
CA GLU A 80 -40.22 91.56 -19.89
C GLU A 80 -39.67 90.39 -20.71
N ASP A 81 -38.76 90.65 -21.67
CA ASP A 81 -38.12 89.62 -22.48
C ASP A 81 -37.20 88.73 -21.64
N ALA A 82 -36.44 89.32 -20.70
CA ALA A 82 -35.60 88.57 -19.77
C ALA A 82 -36.44 87.66 -18.87
N TYR A 83 -37.57 88.16 -18.36
CA TYR A 83 -38.52 87.35 -17.59
C TYR A 83 -39.15 86.25 -18.44
N ALA A 84 -39.59 86.54 -19.65
CA ALA A 84 -40.17 85.55 -20.54
C ALA A 84 -39.16 84.43 -20.87
N LYS A 85 -37.91 84.79 -21.15
CA LYS A 85 -36.83 83.84 -21.41
C LYS A 85 -36.55 82.95 -20.21
N THR A 86 -36.34 83.53 -19.03
CA THR A 86 -36.06 82.76 -17.80
C THR A 86 -37.24 81.87 -17.40
N VAL A 87 -38.48 82.33 -17.54
CA VAL A 87 -39.67 81.50 -17.30
C VAL A 87 -39.73 80.32 -18.27
N ASN A 88 -39.39 80.52 -19.54
CA ASN A 88 -39.37 79.43 -20.52
C ASN A 88 -38.26 78.42 -20.24
N GLU A 89 -37.04 78.86 -19.91
CA GLU A 89 -35.93 77.98 -19.50
C GLU A 89 -36.31 77.18 -18.24
N LEU A 90 -36.89 77.83 -17.23
CA LEU A 90 -37.36 77.15 -16.02
C LEU A 90 -38.47 76.13 -16.33
N ARG A 91 -39.41 76.46 -17.22
CA ARG A 91 -40.44 75.51 -17.67
C ARG A 91 -39.83 74.30 -18.37
N GLU A 92 -38.84 74.50 -19.21
CA GLU A 92 -38.12 73.40 -19.88
C GLU A 92 -37.41 72.51 -18.87
N HIS A 93 -36.66 73.10 -17.92
CA HIS A 93 -36.01 72.34 -16.84
C HIS A 93 -37.02 71.57 -15.98
N ILE A 94 -38.16 72.18 -15.62
CA ILE A 94 -39.23 71.51 -14.87
C ILE A 94 -39.80 70.33 -15.66
N ASN A 95 -40.02 70.48 -16.97
CA ASN A 95 -40.51 69.40 -17.82
C ASN A 95 -39.49 68.27 -17.94
N ASN A 96 -38.21 68.59 -18.11
CA ASN A 96 -37.13 67.61 -18.16
C ASN A 96 -37.03 66.81 -16.85
N VAL A 97 -37.08 67.49 -15.71
CA VAL A 97 -37.10 66.84 -14.38
C VAL A 97 -38.35 65.98 -14.21
N ARG A 98 -39.52 66.47 -14.63
CA ARG A 98 -40.77 65.69 -14.56
C ARG A 98 -40.66 64.39 -15.35
N HIS A 99 -40.18 64.44 -16.58
CA HIS A 99 -39.98 63.24 -17.40
C HIS A 99 -38.94 62.28 -16.80
N ALA A 100 -37.85 62.82 -16.24
CA ALA A 100 -36.87 61.99 -15.53
C ALA A 100 -37.48 61.26 -14.33
N VAL A 101 -38.31 61.96 -13.53
CA VAL A 101 -39.03 61.36 -12.40
C VAL A 101 -40.00 60.29 -12.86
N GLU A 102 -40.80 60.53 -13.91
CA GLU A 102 -41.73 59.55 -14.48
C GLU A 102 -40.99 58.28 -14.92
N LYS A 103 -39.86 58.44 -15.62
CA LYS A 103 -39.02 57.31 -16.07
C LYS A 103 -38.47 56.52 -14.89
N SER A 104 -37.89 57.19 -13.90
CA SER A 104 -37.37 56.51 -12.69
C SER A 104 -38.48 55.80 -11.91
N GLN A 105 -39.68 56.36 -11.83
CA GLN A 105 -40.82 55.70 -11.21
C GLN A 105 -41.21 54.41 -11.95
N GLU A 106 -41.18 54.39 -13.28
CA GLU A 106 -41.47 53.18 -14.05
C GLU A 106 -40.39 52.11 -13.87
N GLU A 107 -39.11 52.51 -13.82
CA GLU A 107 -38.01 51.59 -13.50
C GLU A 107 -38.16 51.00 -12.09
N VAL A 108 -38.52 51.82 -11.09
CA VAL A 108 -38.80 51.34 -9.72
C VAL A 108 -39.94 50.33 -9.71
N LYS A 109 -41.04 50.58 -10.46
CA LYS A 109 -42.15 49.62 -10.58
C LYS A 109 -41.69 48.30 -11.22
N LYS A 110 -40.89 48.37 -12.29
CA LYS A 110 -40.34 47.19 -12.97
C LYS A 110 -39.43 46.39 -12.04
N ASN A 111 -38.55 47.08 -11.32
CA ASN A 111 -37.65 46.46 -10.35
C ASN A 111 -38.42 45.80 -9.20
N LYS A 112 -39.49 46.44 -8.71
CA LYS A 112 -40.37 45.85 -7.68
C LYS A 112 -41.02 44.56 -8.16
N ARG A 113 -41.51 44.51 -9.40
CA ARG A 113 -42.06 43.29 -10.00
C ARG A 113 -41.00 42.19 -10.11
N SER A 114 -39.81 42.54 -10.61
CA SER A 114 -38.68 41.61 -10.73
C SER A 114 -38.28 41.03 -9.37
N LEU A 115 -38.15 41.89 -8.35
CA LEU A 115 -37.82 41.48 -6.99
C LEU A 115 -38.89 40.55 -6.40
N ASN A 116 -40.17 40.83 -6.61
CA ASN A 116 -41.24 39.94 -6.18
C ASN A 116 -41.13 38.55 -6.82
N THR A 117 -40.84 38.47 -8.13
CA THR A 117 -40.60 37.19 -8.81
C THR A 117 -39.41 36.44 -8.21
N ILE A 118 -38.30 37.13 -7.92
CA ILE A 118 -37.12 36.53 -7.29
C ILE A 118 -37.47 36.01 -5.89
N LEU A 119 -38.21 36.78 -5.10
CA LEU A 119 -38.64 36.36 -3.76
C LEU A 119 -39.57 35.15 -3.80
N GLN A 120 -40.51 35.11 -4.75
CA GLN A 120 -41.37 33.94 -4.97
C GLN A 120 -40.55 32.70 -5.30
N TYR A 121 -39.61 32.81 -6.25
CA TYR A 121 -38.73 31.69 -6.62
C TYR A 121 -37.87 31.21 -5.44
N ARG A 122 -37.30 32.16 -4.67
CA ARG A 122 -36.50 31.83 -3.48
C ARG A 122 -37.34 31.10 -2.43
N ASN A 123 -38.56 31.56 -2.18
CA ASN A 123 -39.46 30.93 -1.22
C ASN A 123 -39.86 29.53 -1.70
N GLN A 124 -40.24 29.38 -2.98
CA GLN A 124 -40.56 28.08 -3.57
C GLN A 124 -39.39 27.10 -3.42
N ARG A 125 -38.17 27.51 -3.76
CA ARG A 125 -36.96 26.67 -3.61
C ARG A 125 -36.72 26.23 -2.17
N ARG A 126 -36.97 27.11 -1.21
CA ARG A 126 -36.85 26.78 0.21
C ARG A 126 -37.92 25.76 0.62
N ASP A 127 -39.14 25.95 0.13
CA ASP A 127 -40.26 25.07 0.47
C ASP A 127 -40.07 23.69 -0.18
N ASP A 128 -39.63 23.61 -1.45
CA ASP A 128 -39.25 22.37 -2.14
C ASP A 128 -38.13 21.63 -1.38
N PHE A 129 -37.13 22.35 -0.89
CA PHE A 129 -36.02 21.77 -0.12
C PHE A 129 -36.51 21.21 1.22
N ASN A 130 -37.38 21.95 1.92
CA ASN A 130 -37.95 21.50 3.18
C ASN A 130 -38.83 20.27 2.98
N GLU A 131 -39.64 20.23 1.91
CA GLU A 131 -40.45 19.07 1.55
C GLU A 131 -39.58 17.84 1.27
N MET A 132 -38.55 18.00 0.43
CA MET A 132 -37.59 16.93 0.16
C MET A 132 -36.93 16.42 1.45
N HIS A 133 -36.51 17.32 2.34
CA HIS A 133 -35.90 16.97 3.62
C HIS A 133 -36.84 16.14 4.50
N VAL A 134 -38.10 16.56 4.63
CA VAL A 134 -39.11 15.80 5.39
C VAL A 134 -39.32 14.41 4.79
N LEU A 135 -39.46 14.30 3.46
CA LEU A 135 -39.61 13.01 2.78
C LEU A 135 -38.39 12.10 2.95
N MET A 136 -37.18 12.68 2.97
CA MET A 136 -35.95 11.92 3.18
C MET A 136 -35.89 11.35 4.59
N HIS A 137 -36.21 12.14 5.62
CA HIS A 137 -36.29 11.66 7.00
C HIS A 137 -37.35 10.56 7.15
N MET A 138 -38.56 10.78 6.61
CA MET A 138 -39.61 9.76 6.63
C MET A 138 -39.16 8.43 5.99
N LYS A 139 -38.38 8.47 4.90
CA LYS A 139 -37.83 7.25 4.28
C LYS A 139 -36.78 6.58 5.17
N ILE A 140 -35.91 7.36 5.81
CA ILE A 140 -34.90 6.85 6.73
C ILE A 140 -35.59 6.19 7.93
N ASP A 141 -36.58 6.85 8.52
CA ASP A 141 -37.35 6.33 9.66
C ASP A 141 -38.07 5.04 9.27
N ASN A 142 -38.76 5.02 8.12
CA ASN A 142 -39.42 3.81 7.63
C ASN A 142 -38.45 2.64 7.38
N GLU A 143 -37.24 2.90 6.88
CA GLU A 143 -36.24 1.83 6.72
C GLU A 143 -35.67 1.38 8.08
N ALA A 144 -35.44 2.32 9.01
CA ALA A 144 -35.00 2.01 10.35
C ALA A 144 -36.02 1.11 11.08
N ASP A 145 -37.31 1.44 11.00
CA ASP A 145 -38.39 0.65 11.58
C ASP A 145 -38.39 -0.79 11.06
N LYS A 146 -38.19 -1.01 9.75
CA LYS A 146 -38.08 -2.37 9.19
C LYS A 146 -36.93 -3.18 9.78
N TYR A 147 -35.78 -2.54 10.04
CA TYR A 147 -34.65 -3.21 10.67
C TYR A 147 -34.92 -3.51 12.14
N LEU A 148 -35.57 -2.58 12.85
CA LEU A 148 -36.00 -2.79 14.23
C LEU A 148 -36.97 -3.96 14.34
N ASP A 149 -38.01 -4.01 13.51
CA ASP A 149 -38.96 -5.12 13.44
C ASP A 149 -38.25 -6.47 13.23
N LYS A 150 -37.25 -6.51 12.35
CA LYS A 150 -36.48 -7.72 12.07
C LYS A 150 -35.61 -8.14 13.26
N ILE A 151 -35.03 -7.19 13.97
CA ILE A 151 -34.25 -7.47 15.18
C ILE A 151 -35.18 -8.00 16.27
N GLU A 152 -36.35 -7.39 16.45
CA GLU A 152 -37.36 -7.83 17.41
C GLU A 152 -37.87 -9.25 17.10
N ASP A 153 -38.10 -9.57 15.82
CA ASP A 153 -38.46 -10.93 15.39
C ASP A 153 -37.36 -11.96 15.72
N LEU A 154 -36.10 -11.64 15.39
CA LEU A 154 -34.97 -12.51 15.71
C LEU A 154 -34.79 -12.71 17.22
N ALA A 155 -34.98 -11.65 18.01
CA ALA A 155 -34.92 -11.73 19.47
C ALA A 155 -36.07 -12.56 20.04
N SER A 156 -37.30 -12.33 19.56
CA SER A 156 -38.51 -13.05 20.00
C SER A 156 -38.44 -14.55 19.70
N ASN A 157 -37.85 -14.91 18.56
CA ASN A 157 -37.63 -16.29 18.17
C ASN A 157 -36.39 -16.93 18.84
N GLY A 158 -35.67 -16.20 19.70
CA GLY A 158 -34.50 -16.69 20.43
C GLY A 158 -33.24 -16.86 19.59
N PHE A 159 -33.24 -16.33 18.36
CA PHE A 159 -32.06 -16.31 17.47
C PHE A 159 -31.11 -15.16 17.81
N LEU A 160 -31.52 -14.17 18.59
CA LEU A 160 -30.67 -13.07 19.03
C LEU A 160 -30.60 -13.03 20.56
N CYS A 161 -29.40 -12.76 21.11
CA CYS A 161 -29.20 -12.51 22.53
C CYS A 161 -28.89 -11.02 22.73
N PRO A 162 -29.87 -10.17 23.09
CA PRO A 162 -29.69 -8.71 23.15
C PRO A 162 -28.58 -8.27 24.10
N ASN A 163 -28.40 -8.97 25.22
CA ASN A 163 -27.41 -8.63 26.23
C ASN A 163 -25.96 -8.92 25.80
N GLU A 164 -25.78 -9.79 24.80
CA GLU A 164 -24.45 -10.23 24.34
C GLU A 164 -24.15 -9.84 22.90
N ASP A 165 -25.11 -9.24 22.19
CA ASP A 165 -25.03 -8.91 20.76
C ASP A 165 -24.58 -10.09 19.88
N LYS A 166 -25.16 -11.27 20.12
CA LYS A 166 -24.84 -12.52 19.42
C LYS A 166 -26.07 -13.13 18.77
N ILE A 167 -25.86 -13.65 17.56
CA ILE A 167 -26.84 -14.50 16.86
C ILE A 167 -26.63 -15.97 17.26
N LYS A 168 -27.69 -16.65 17.68
CA LYS A 168 -27.72 -18.06 18.05
C LYS A 168 -28.32 -18.89 16.91
N PHE A 169 -27.53 -19.76 16.33
CA PHE A 169 -28.02 -20.78 15.38
C PHE A 169 -28.26 -22.10 16.12
N ILE A 170 -29.52 -22.56 16.16
CA ILE A 170 -29.88 -23.85 16.76
C ILE A 170 -29.99 -24.89 15.65
N PHE A 171 -28.92 -25.65 15.42
CA PHE A 171 -28.95 -26.78 14.51
C PHE A 171 -29.51 -28.02 15.21
N LYS A 172 -30.78 -28.33 14.94
CA LYS A 172 -31.34 -29.64 15.32
C LYS A 172 -30.88 -30.68 14.29
N LEU A 173 -29.77 -31.36 14.58
CA LEU A 173 -29.36 -32.55 13.81
C LEU A 173 -30.43 -33.62 13.96
N ARG A 174 -30.92 -34.16 12.84
CA ARG A 174 -31.85 -35.28 12.86
C ARG A 174 -31.13 -36.53 13.42
N PRO A 175 -31.79 -37.38 14.22
CA PRO A 175 -31.15 -38.58 14.76
C PRO A 175 -30.51 -39.50 13.71
N THR A 176 -31.04 -39.51 12.48
CA THR A 176 -30.55 -40.34 11.36
C THR A 176 -29.15 -39.97 10.91
N THR A 177 -28.78 -38.68 10.87
CA THR A 177 -27.42 -38.27 10.47
C THR A 177 -26.37 -38.62 11.51
N ILE A 178 -26.72 -38.65 12.80
CA ILE A 178 -25.81 -39.08 13.87
C ILE A 178 -25.55 -40.59 13.77
N PHE A 179 -26.60 -41.37 13.50
CA PHE A 179 -26.49 -42.83 13.38
C PHE A 179 -25.70 -43.25 12.14
N GLU A 180 -25.90 -42.59 11.00
CA GLU A 180 -25.13 -42.84 9.78
C GLU A 180 -23.65 -42.44 9.95
N TYR A 181 -23.38 -41.29 10.56
CA TYR A 181 -22.00 -40.86 10.85
C TYR A 181 -21.28 -41.84 11.77
N ARG A 182 -21.97 -42.34 12.81
CA ARG A 182 -21.44 -43.37 13.71
C ARG A 182 -21.08 -44.66 12.97
N LYS A 183 -21.94 -45.14 12.05
CA LYS A 183 -21.66 -46.33 11.24
C LYS A 183 -20.42 -46.17 10.36
N VAL A 184 -20.25 -45.01 9.74
CA VAL A 184 -19.07 -44.71 8.91
C VAL A 184 -17.79 -44.71 9.76
N LEU A 185 -17.86 -44.13 10.95
CA LEU A 185 -16.73 -44.14 11.89
C LEU A 185 -16.39 -45.54 12.40
N GLU A 186 -17.39 -46.33 12.79
CA GLU A 186 -17.19 -47.72 13.22
C GLU A 186 -16.59 -48.58 12.11
N TRP A 187 -17.05 -48.41 10.86
CA TRP A 187 -16.45 -49.09 9.70
C TRP A 187 -14.98 -48.71 9.50
N HIS A 188 -14.66 -47.41 9.60
CA HIS A 188 -13.29 -46.95 9.42
C HIS A 188 -12.36 -47.44 10.54
N LEU A 189 -12.83 -47.44 11.80
CA LEU A 189 -12.09 -47.99 12.92
C LEU A 189 -11.76 -49.47 12.71
N ASN A 190 -12.74 -50.29 12.32
CA ASN A 190 -12.52 -51.71 12.06
C ASN A 190 -11.49 -51.93 10.93
N GLN A 191 -11.55 -51.13 9.86
CA GLN A 191 -10.57 -51.20 8.77
C GLN A 191 -9.14 -50.91 9.26
N MET A 192 -8.98 -49.93 10.15
CA MET A 192 -7.68 -49.58 10.73
C MET A 192 -7.18 -50.67 11.68
N GLU A 193 -8.06 -51.32 12.44
CA GLU A 193 -7.71 -52.45 13.29
C GLU A 193 -7.26 -53.68 12.50
N ASP A 194 -7.92 -53.98 11.38
CA ASP A 194 -7.54 -55.10 10.50
C ASP A 194 -6.15 -54.87 9.87
N LYS A 195 -5.86 -53.64 9.44
CA LYS A 195 -4.52 -53.26 8.97
C LYS A 195 -3.48 -53.42 10.08
N ARG A 196 -3.77 -52.94 11.29
CA ARG A 196 -2.87 -53.09 12.44
C ARG A 196 -2.54 -54.56 12.72
N LYS A 197 -3.55 -55.44 12.75
CA LYS A 197 -3.36 -56.89 12.92
C LYS A 197 -2.53 -57.50 11.80
N HIS A 198 -2.75 -57.06 10.56
CA HIS A 198 -1.95 -57.52 9.43
C HIS A 198 -0.47 -57.15 9.58
N ASP A 199 -0.19 -55.91 9.96
CA ASP A 199 1.17 -55.41 10.18
C ASP A 199 1.84 -56.12 11.37
N GLU A 200 1.10 -56.37 12.46
CA GLU A 200 1.57 -57.17 13.60
C GLU A 200 2.01 -58.58 13.18
N HIS A 201 1.22 -59.24 12.31
CA HIS A 201 1.58 -60.55 11.77
C HIS A 201 2.80 -60.49 10.83
N ALA A 202 2.96 -59.42 10.06
CA ALA A 202 4.13 -59.23 9.21
C ALA A 202 5.41 -59.02 10.05
N ILE A 203 5.32 -58.22 11.11
CA ILE A 203 6.42 -58.01 12.07
C ILE A 203 6.83 -59.33 12.70
N ALA A 204 5.89 -60.12 13.23
CA ALA A 204 6.19 -61.41 13.85
C ALA A 204 6.92 -62.38 12.90
N ARG A 205 6.54 -62.38 11.61
CA ARG A 205 7.19 -63.18 10.57
C ARG A 205 8.62 -62.75 10.33
N LEU A 206 8.85 -61.44 10.18
CA LEU A 206 10.18 -60.88 9.97
C LEU A 206 11.09 -61.12 11.19
N GLU A 207 10.56 -61.05 12.41
CA GLU A 207 11.31 -61.38 13.63
C GLU A 207 11.72 -62.85 13.66
N GLN A 208 10.84 -63.77 13.24
CA GLN A 208 11.16 -65.18 13.13
C GLN A 208 12.25 -65.43 12.08
N GLU A 209 12.17 -64.78 10.92
CA GLU A 209 13.17 -64.86 9.85
C GLU A 209 14.53 -64.32 10.31
N LYS A 210 14.54 -63.14 10.94
CA LYS A 210 15.74 -62.54 11.54
C LYS A 210 16.39 -63.51 12.52
N LYS A 211 15.62 -64.15 13.39
CA LYS A 211 16.12 -65.13 14.36
C LYS A 211 16.74 -66.37 13.70
N CYS A 212 16.18 -66.83 12.58
CA CYS A 212 16.78 -67.91 11.79
C CYS A 212 18.12 -67.48 11.17
N LEU A 213 18.16 -66.29 10.55
CA LEU A 213 19.38 -65.74 9.95
C LEU A 213 20.49 -65.51 10.98
N GLU A 214 20.15 -65.04 12.19
CA GLU A 214 21.11 -64.85 13.28
C GLU A 214 21.75 -66.17 13.72
N ARG A 215 20.98 -67.26 13.79
CA ARG A 215 21.51 -68.61 14.07
C ARG A 215 22.46 -69.06 12.97
N THR A 216 22.07 -68.94 11.71
CA THR A 216 22.92 -69.30 10.58
C THR A 216 24.20 -68.45 10.55
N ALA A 217 24.12 -67.15 10.81
CA ALA A 217 25.28 -66.26 10.90
C ALA A 217 26.21 -66.66 12.05
N SER A 218 25.67 -67.06 13.21
CA SER A 218 26.46 -67.59 14.33
C SER A 218 27.17 -68.90 13.97
N GLU A 219 26.50 -69.81 13.27
CA GLU A 219 27.10 -71.05 12.79
C GLU A 219 28.23 -70.76 11.80
N GLN A 220 28.03 -69.85 10.84
CA GLN A 220 29.07 -69.45 9.89
C GLN A 220 30.26 -68.80 10.57
N ARG A 221 30.05 -67.91 11.57
CA ARG A 221 31.13 -67.34 12.39
C ARG A 221 31.96 -68.42 13.07
N SER A 222 31.32 -69.44 13.65
CA SER A 222 32.03 -70.57 14.27
C SER A 222 32.85 -71.40 13.28
N LYS A 223 32.41 -71.49 12.02
CA LYS A 223 33.14 -72.17 10.94
C LYS A 223 34.35 -71.34 10.50
N ILE A 224 34.19 -70.04 10.33
CA ILE A 224 35.27 -69.11 9.99
C ILE A 224 36.35 -69.15 11.06
N GLU A 225 35.99 -69.07 12.34
CA GLU A 225 36.94 -69.13 13.45
C GLU A 225 37.74 -70.45 13.49
N LYS A 226 37.12 -71.57 13.10
CA LYS A 226 37.83 -72.86 12.95
C LYS A 226 38.80 -72.86 11.77
N ILE A 227 38.45 -72.19 10.67
CA ILE A 227 39.32 -72.04 9.49
C ILE A 227 40.52 -71.15 9.85
N GLU A 228 40.29 -69.99 10.47
CA GLU A 228 41.35 -69.05 10.88
C GLU A 228 42.36 -69.68 11.86
N ARG A 229 41.90 -70.53 12.78
CA ARG A 229 42.78 -71.33 13.64
C ARG A 229 43.67 -72.28 12.85
N ARG A 230 43.08 -73.06 11.92
CA ARG A 230 43.85 -73.96 11.04
C ARG A 230 44.83 -73.21 10.15
N GLU A 231 44.46 -72.03 9.66
CA GLU A 231 45.38 -71.19 8.89
C GLU A 231 46.56 -70.70 9.73
N SER A 232 46.33 -70.32 10.98
CA SER A 232 47.39 -69.94 11.92
C SER A 232 48.34 -71.11 12.20
N GLU A 233 47.79 -72.29 12.48
CA GLU A 233 48.56 -73.54 12.67
C GLU A 233 49.41 -73.89 11.42
N LEU A 234 48.83 -73.75 10.22
CA LEU A 234 49.55 -73.98 8.96
C LEU A 234 50.66 -72.95 8.74
N LYS A 235 50.42 -71.67 9.06
CA LYS A 235 51.44 -70.61 8.98
C LYS A 235 52.61 -70.88 9.93
N GLU A 236 52.34 -71.32 11.16
CA GLU A 236 53.38 -71.73 12.12
C GLU A 236 54.16 -72.95 11.62
N SER A 237 53.47 -73.97 11.10
CA SER A 237 54.10 -75.17 10.52
C SER A 237 54.99 -74.83 9.32
N LEU A 238 54.54 -73.94 8.43
CA LEU A 238 55.33 -73.43 7.31
C LEU A 238 56.53 -72.59 7.76
N ALA A 239 56.39 -71.79 8.82
CA ALA A 239 57.50 -71.02 9.38
C ALA A 239 58.57 -71.94 9.98
N SER A 240 58.17 -73.02 10.67
CA SER A 240 59.08 -74.05 11.15
C SER A 240 59.79 -74.77 9.99
N GLN A 241 59.06 -75.16 8.94
CA GLN A 241 59.67 -75.75 7.74
C GLN A 241 60.65 -74.81 7.02
N ARG A 242 60.41 -73.49 7.02
CA ARG A 242 61.36 -72.52 6.47
C ARG A 242 62.64 -72.48 7.29
N LYS A 243 62.55 -72.46 8.63
CA LYS A 243 63.72 -72.55 9.52
C LYS A 243 64.50 -73.84 9.28
N ASP A 244 63.82 -74.97 9.16
CA ASP A 244 64.47 -76.26 8.87
C ASP A 244 65.17 -76.26 7.50
N ARG A 245 64.57 -75.64 6.47
CA ARG A 245 65.20 -75.49 5.15
C ARG A 245 66.42 -74.56 5.18
N GLU A 246 66.39 -73.48 5.96
CA GLU A 246 67.54 -72.59 6.14
C GLU A 246 68.70 -73.32 6.86
N ILE A 247 68.40 -74.14 7.86
CA ILE A 247 69.39 -74.99 8.55
C ILE A 247 69.98 -76.01 7.57
N ILE A 248 69.16 -76.71 6.78
CA ILE A 248 69.62 -77.68 5.78
C ILE A 248 70.45 -77.00 4.68
N ALA A 249 70.07 -75.79 4.25
CA ALA A 249 70.85 -75.02 3.27
C ALA A 249 72.22 -74.60 3.85
N GLY A 250 72.27 -74.18 5.11
CA GLY A 250 73.53 -73.88 5.82
C GLY A 250 74.44 -75.10 5.91
N GLN A 251 73.90 -76.24 6.36
CA GLN A 251 74.64 -77.50 6.48
C GLN A 251 75.13 -78.04 5.13
N SER A 252 74.36 -77.85 4.04
CA SER A 252 74.78 -78.24 2.69
C SER A 252 75.98 -77.44 2.19
N CYS A 253 76.08 -76.17 2.57
CA CYS A 253 77.22 -75.31 2.23
C CYS A 253 78.49 -75.74 2.98
N GLU A 254 78.38 -76.07 4.27
CA GLU A 254 79.48 -76.64 5.07
C GLU A 254 79.93 -78.00 4.54
N LEU A 255 78.99 -78.89 4.18
CA LEU A 255 79.30 -80.21 3.65
C LEU A 255 80.08 -80.12 2.33
N LYS A 256 79.76 -79.15 1.46
CA LYS A 256 80.50 -78.90 0.22
C LYS A 256 81.92 -78.39 0.50
N ALA A 257 82.13 -77.60 1.55
CA ALA A 257 83.46 -77.16 1.97
C ALA A 257 84.31 -78.34 2.46
N VAL A 258 83.77 -79.19 3.34
CA VAL A 258 84.45 -80.39 3.85
C VAL A 258 84.77 -81.38 2.73
N LYS A 259 83.87 -81.55 1.75
CA LYS A 259 84.12 -82.45 0.60
C LYS A 259 85.32 -81.99 -0.24
N ARG A 260 85.49 -80.68 -0.44
CA ARG A 260 86.63 -80.11 -1.16
C ARG A 260 87.95 -80.35 -0.41
N GLU A 261 87.94 -80.24 0.92
CA GLU A 261 89.11 -80.56 1.74
C GLU A 261 89.46 -82.05 1.71
N ASN A 262 88.46 -82.92 1.77
CA ASN A 262 88.67 -84.37 1.74
C ASN A 262 89.21 -84.84 0.37
N GLU A 263 88.73 -84.26 -0.73
CA GLU A 263 89.30 -84.52 -2.06
C GLU A 263 90.75 -84.03 -2.18
N SER A 264 91.08 -82.90 -1.58
CA SER A 264 92.47 -82.40 -1.49
C SER A 264 93.37 -83.38 -0.73
N LEU A 265 92.89 -83.94 0.38
CA LEU A 265 93.62 -84.95 1.16
C LEU A 265 93.77 -86.28 0.41
N LYS A 266 92.74 -86.75 -0.30
CA LYS A 266 92.84 -87.95 -1.15
C LYS A 266 93.89 -87.81 -2.24
N ARG A 267 94.02 -86.64 -2.86
CA ARG A 267 95.08 -86.37 -3.85
C ARG A 267 96.47 -86.45 -3.22
N LYS A 268 96.63 -85.96 -1.99
CA LYS A 268 97.91 -86.09 -1.25
C LYS A 268 98.25 -87.55 -0.92
N LEU A 269 97.26 -88.34 -0.47
CA LEU A 269 97.46 -89.76 -0.17
C LEU A 269 97.76 -90.61 -1.42
N SER A 270 97.12 -90.32 -2.55
CA SER A 270 97.40 -91.01 -3.82
C SER A 270 98.83 -90.76 -4.31
N ASN A 271 99.40 -89.58 -4.09
CA ASN A 271 100.78 -89.27 -4.46
C ASN A 271 101.80 -90.01 -3.57
N ILE A 272 101.46 -90.25 -2.29
CA ILE A 272 102.29 -91.05 -1.37
C ILE A 272 102.24 -92.53 -1.77
N ALA A 273 101.06 -93.06 -2.10
CA ALA A 273 100.88 -94.45 -2.52
C ALA A 273 101.54 -94.76 -3.88
N ALA A 274 101.66 -93.78 -4.78
CA ALA A 274 102.34 -93.94 -6.07
C ALA A 274 103.88 -93.97 -5.96
N ALA A 275 104.46 -93.33 -4.94
CA ALA A 275 105.91 -93.32 -4.74
C ALA A 275 106.44 -94.65 -4.17
N GLN A 276 105.61 -95.39 -3.40
CA GLN A 276 106.02 -96.66 -2.77
C GLN A 276 105.97 -97.88 -3.71
N LYS A 277 105.60 -97.72 -4.99
CA LYS A 277 105.48 -98.82 -5.98
C LYS A 277 106.65 -98.97 -6.97
N ARG A 278 107.81 -98.33 -6.72
CA ARG A 278 109.06 -98.58 -7.50
C ARG A 278 110.16 -99.29 -6.71
N HIS A 279 109.80 -100.18 -5.79
CA HIS A 279 110.69 -101.20 -5.25
C HIS A 279 109.95 -102.55 -5.14
N ARG A 280 110.21 -103.44 -6.10
CA ARG A 280 110.01 -104.89 -5.99
C ARG A 280 111.12 -105.59 -6.78
N PRO A 281 111.99 -106.40 -6.15
CA PRO A 281 112.80 -107.41 -6.81
C PRO A 281 112.02 -108.73 -6.87
N GLU A 282 112.00 -109.36 -8.04
CA GLU A 282 111.54 -110.73 -8.27
C GLU A 282 112.76 -111.63 -8.50
N ASP A 283 112.95 -112.59 -7.61
CA ASP A 283 113.78 -113.79 -7.79
C ASP A 283 113.18 -114.89 -6.90
N ARG A 284 113.33 -116.15 -7.34
CA ARG A 284 113.01 -117.44 -6.69
C ARG A 284 111.82 -118.23 -7.24
N ARG A 285 112.12 -118.89 -8.35
CA ARG A 285 111.95 -120.32 -8.67
C ARG A 285 112.64 -120.44 -10.04
N ASP A 286 113.89 -120.89 -10.14
CA ASP A 286 114.21 -122.31 -10.21
C ASP A 286 115.72 -122.59 -10.00
N GLU A 287 116.05 -123.18 -8.85
CA GLU A 287 117.32 -123.89 -8.57
C GLU A 287 117.00 -125.20 -7.84
N ALA A 288 116.09 -126.00 -8.44
CA ALA A 288 115.72 -127.32 -7.93
C ALA A 288 115.22 -128.27 -9.04
N GLN A 289 115.90 -128.29 -10.19
CA GLN A 289 115.80 -129.36 -11.19
C GLN A 289 116.93 -129.22 -12.23
N ARG A 290 117.77 -130.27 -12.38
CA ARG A 290 118.78 -130.51 -13.46
C ARG A 290 120.23 -130.07 -13.18
N TYR A 291 120.78 -130.30 -11.98
CA TYR A 291 121.52 -131.54 -11.66
C TYR A 291 121.05 -132.80 -12.41
N LYS A 292 121.27 -132.81 -13.74
CA LYS A 292 121.28 -134.01 -14.58
C LYS A 292 122.27 -133.79 -15.74
N LYS A 293 123.52 -134.18 -15.45
CA LYS A 293 124.52 -134.78 -16.36
C LYS A 293 125.32 -133.83 -17.28
N ALA A 294 126.64 -133.94 -17.42
CA ALA A 294 127.66 -134.88 -16.89
C ALA A 294 127.25 -136.37 -16.91
N HIS A 295 127.10 -136.87 -18.13
CA HIS A 295 126.91 -138.23 -18.70
C HIS A 295 126.03 -138.00 -19.94
N ASP A 296 126.52 -137.36 -21.00
CA ASP A 296 127.90 -137.19 -21.47
C ASP A 296 128.19 -135.74 -21.90
#